data_AF-A0A928F4S2-F1
#
_entry.id   AF-A0A928F4S2-F1
#
_cell.length_a   1.000
_cell.length_b   1.000
_cell.length_c   1.000
_cell.angle_alpha   90.00
_cell.angle_beta   90.00
_cell.angle_gamma   90.00
#
_symmetry.space_group_name_H-M   'P 1'
#
loop_
_entity.id
_entity.type
_entity.pdbx_description
1 polymer ?
#
loop_
_entity_poly.entity_id
_entity_poly.type
_entity_poly.pdbx_seq_one_letter_code
_entity_poly.pdbx_strand_id
1 'polypeptide(L)'
;MHTGAAEGFLTDRIMAMPQVARGVYLPDGGRMTRPLANIGELWFSSPVMARMLQNGAKNAGELPENAADFEKLAVLLAALPRLGGTPIGEGLCADLAALGCRLSPTPENAAAIWQETAAALADTPLSPKDLYARMGVRVLDVTPTELARGVALPQSCVPLVSLPALLSAHTPDFLQTLTALAAYSGNEITTLAALEAALEALLIGARARGARVVALSLCDTASFCRPDPYHAAEAFKTALDGKGHRLRTDEAALLHAQILRILGRLALAHGYRFLLELSPKTDTVSAPFSPPELQKLLSYLEEWQALPPTCLSLAPAQYEGGLSALLGAFPDQTGTSRLLFGIAGQGATAADLGRAVRFFARNGALTRCMGLTDARTLCLQNRTAARFAAALGEELSLFDDADFAEAEARAVLFLRAADFYGLT
;
A
#
# COMPACT_ATOMS: atom_id res chain seq x y z
N MET A 1 31.79 2.06 27.46
CA MET A 1 31.39 3.47 27.25
C MET A 1 31.64 3.98 25.83
N HIS A 2 31.99 3.15 24.84
CA HIS A 2 32.16 3.59 23.43
C HIS A 2 30.94 3.34 22.53
N THR A 3 29.84 2.79 23.05
CA THR A 3 28.68 2.37 22.26
C THR A 3 27.78 3.52 21.79
N GLY A 4 27.56 4.56 22.61
CA GLY A 4 26.60 5.62 22.28
C GLY A 4 26.97 6.53 21.10
N ALA A 5 28.26 6.71 20.80
CA ALA A 5 28.69 7.54 19.66
C ALA A 5 28.57 6.79 18.31
N ALA A 6 28.80 5.48 18.31
CA ALA A 6 28.64 4.63 17.13
C ALA A 6 27.16 4.42 16.78
N GLU A 7 26.29 4.28 17.80
CA GLU A 7 24.83 4.19 17.63
C GLU A 7 24.23 5.44 16.95
N GLY A 8 24.64 6.65 17.37
CA GLY A 8 24.17 7.89 16.76
C GLY A 8 24.61 8.04 15.29
N PHE A 9 25.87 7.71 14.99
CA PHE A 9 26.42 7.83 13.64
C PHE A 9 25.75 6.88 12.63
N LEU A 10 25.51 5.63 13.02
CA LEU A 10 24.82 4.67 12.15
C LEU A 10 23.37 5.09 11.90
N THR A 11 22.68 5.56 12.95
CA THR A 11 21.30 6.05 12.84
C THR A 11 21.18 7.22 11.87
N ASP A 12 22.07 8.21 11.96
CA ASP A 12 22.06 9.38 11.06
C ASP A 12 22.30 8.97 9.60
N ARG A 13 23.19 8.00 9.35
CA ARG A 13 23.43 7.49 7.99
C ARG A 13 22.23 6.74 7.44
N ILE A 14 21.60 5.87 8.25
CA ILE A 14 20.40 5.11 7.88
C ILE A 14 19.24 6.08 7.57
N MET A 15 19.09 7.13 8.37
CA MET A 15 18.06 8.17 8.17
C MET A 15 18.26 8.97 6.87
N ALA A 16 19.50 9.09 6.39
CA ALA A 16 19.82 9.74 5.13
C ALA A 16 19.67 8.82 3.90
N MET A 17 19.43 7.52 4.09
CA MET A 17 19.32 6.58 2.97
C MET A 17 18.05 6.82 2.15
N PRO A 18 18.13 6.70 0.81
CA PRO A 18 16.94 6.77 -0.03
C PRO A 18 15.99 5.63 0.33
N GLN A 19 14.69 5.90 0.28
CA GLN A 19 13.66 4.89 0.45
C GLN A 19 12.82 4.77 -0.82
N VAL A 20 12.31 3.58 -1.08
CA VAL A 20 11.34 3.38 -2.16
C VAL A 20 9.95 3.64 -1.61
N ALA A 21 9.47 4.84 -1.87
CA ALA A 21 8.14 5.27 -1.44
C ALA A 21 7.08 4.88 -2.49
N ARG A 22 6.02 4.22 -2.03
CA ARG A 22 4.78 3.93 -2.79
C ARG A 22 3.74 5.01 -2.50
N GLY A 23 3.14 5.57 -3.55
CA GLY A 23 2.04 6.52 -3.47
C GLY A 23 0.79 6.01 -4.19
N VAL A 24 -0.37 6.60 -3.87
CA VAL A 24 -1.65 6.33 -4.55
C VAL A 24 -1.87 7.41 -5.61
N TYR A 25 -2.25 7.01 -6.83
CA TYR A 25 -2.57 7.99 -7.87
C TYR A 25 -3.84 8.78 -7.52
N LEU A 26 -3.81 10.09 -7.76
CA LEU A 26 -4.93 10.96 -7.42
C LEU A 26 -6.07 10.82 -8.45
N PRO A 27 -7.32 10.58 -8.02
CA PRO A 27 -8.43 10.09 -8.87
C PRO A 27 -8.81 10.98 -10.05
N ASP A 28 -8.44 12.26 -10.06
CA ASP A 28 -8.87 13.22 -11.07
C ASP A 28 -8.06 13.20 -12.39
N GLY A 29 -7.15 12.23 -12.59
CA GLY A 29 -6.65 11.84 -13.92
C GLY A 29 -5.79 12.85 -14.70
N GLY A 30 -5.80 14.14 -14.35
CA GLY A 30 -5.11 15.22 -15.05
C GLY A 30 -4.53 16.31 -14.14
N ARG A 31 -4.61 16.13 -12.81
CA ARG A 31 -4.12 17.12 -11.84
C ARG A 31 -2.68 16.88 -11.37
N MET A 32 -2.02 15.80 -11.80
CA MET A 32 -0.65 15.51 -11.36
C MET A 32 0.34 16.64 -11.62
N THR A 33 0.14 17.41 -12.68
CA THR A 33 0.96 18.56 -13.06
C THR A 33 0.33 19.89 -12.71
N ARG A 34 -0.93 19.92 -12.27
CA ARG A 34 -1.59 21.15 -11.87
C ARG A 34 -1.12 21.52 -10.46
N PRO A 35 -0.72 22.77 -10.22
CA PRO A 35 -0.51 23.25 -8.87
C PRO A 35 -1.74 23.04 -7.99
N LEU A 36 -1.51 22.68 -6.73
CA LEU A 36 -2.55 22.60 -5.71
C LEU A 36 -3.03 24.00 -5.37
N ALA A 37 -4.35 24.18 -5.29
CA ALA A 37 -4.92 25.48 -4.92
C ALA A 37 -4.91 25.74 -3.40
N ASN A 38 -4.91 24.69 -2.60
CA ASN A 38 -4.97 24.75 -1.15
C ASN A 38 -4.55 23.40 -0.51
N ILE A 39 -4.35 23.39 0.81
CA ILE A 39 -3.99 22.18 1.58
C ILE A 39 -5.09 21.11 1.58
N GLY A 40 -6.35 21.50 1.42
CA GLY A 40 -7.48 20.59 1.34
C GLY A 40 -7.42 19.67 0.11
N GLU A 41 -6.97 20.17 -1.04
CA GLU A 41 -6.77 19.35 -2.25
C GLU A 41 -5.75 18.23 -2.01
N LEU A 42 -4.73 18.49 -1.19
CA LEU A 42 -3.74 17.48 -0.81
C LEU A 42 -4.31 16.48 0.22
N TRP A 43 -4.96 16.97 1.26
CA TRP A 43 -5.43 16.11 2.34
C TRP A 43 -6.66 15.30 1.95
N PHE A 44 -7.69 15.92 1.38
CA PHE A 44 -8.99 15.26 1.17
C PHE A 44 -9.08 14.41 -0.09
N SER A 45 -8.01 14.36 -0.88
CA SER A 45 -7.87 13.39 -1.95
C SER A 45 -7.43 11.99 -1.44
N SER A 46 -7.06 11.86 -0.16
CA SER A 46 -6.73 10.57 0.45
C SER A 46 -7.96 9.90 1.09
N PRO A 47 -8.22 8.61 0.81
CA PRO A 47 -9.26 7.83 1.49
C PRO A 47 -9.08 7.79 3.02
N VAL A 48 -7.84 7.86 3.52
CA VAL A 48 -7.54 7.90 4.96
C VAL A 48 -8.09 9.18 5.58
N MET A 49 -7.87 10.30 4.91
CA MET A 49 -8.34 11.61 5.37
C MET A 49 -9.86 11.74 5.27
N ALA A 50 -10.46 11.23 4.19
CA ALA A 50 -11.92 11.17 4.05
C ALA A 50 -12.56 10.43 5.22
N ARG A 51 -11.96 9.33 5.67
CA ARG A 51 -12.45 8.58 6.83
C ARG A 51 -12.21 9.30 8.16
N MET A 52 -11.07 9.95 8.34
CA MET A 52 -10.81 10.76 9.54
C MET A 52 -11.78 11.93 9.64
N LEU A 53 -12.10 12.57 8.52
CA LEU A 53 -13.17 13.55 8.44
C LEU A 53 -14.51 12.95 8.87
N GLN A 54 -14.88 11.75 8.42
CA GLN A 54 -16.12 11.11 8.86
C GLN A 54 -16.13 10.85 10.37
N ASN A 55 -15.02 10.37 10.94
CA ASN A 55 -14.91 10.15 12.38
C ASN A 55 -14.92 11.46 13.19
N GLY A 56 -14.31 12.52 12.68
CA GLY A 56 -14.32 13.86 13.27
C GLY A 56 -15.70 14.51 13.16
N ALA A 57 -16.33 14.46 11.99
CA ALA A 57 -17.65 15.03 11.69
C ALA A 57 -18.76 14.38 12.51
N LYS A 58 -18.73 13.05 12.72
CA LYS A 58 -19.66 12.38 13.65
C LYS A 58 -19.69 13.00 15.05
N ASN A 59 -18.61 13.67 15.45
CA ASN A 59 -18.49 14.35 16.74
C ASN A 59 -18.74 15.87 16.69
N ALA A 60 -18.74 16.48 15.50
CA ALA A 60 -18.82 17.93 15.28
C ALA A 60 -20.13 18.38 14.58
N GLY A 61 -21.00 17.44 14.19
CA GLY A 61 -22.16 17.66 13.32
C GLY A 61 -21.92 17.09 11.93
N GLU A 62 -22.96 16.56 11.28
CA GLU A 62 -22.84 15.92 9.96
C GLU A 62 -22.21 16.87 8.94
N LEU A 63 -21.05 16.49 8.41
CA LEU A 63 -20.43 17.18 7.30
C LEU A 63 -21.11 16.72 5.99
N PRO A 64 -21.66 17.63 5.17
CA PRO A 64 -22.22 17.28 3.87
C PRO A 64 -21.19 16.54 2.99
N GLU A 65 -21.63 15.56 2.21
CA GLU A 65 -20.76 14.79 1.30
C GLU A 65 -20.03 15.70 0.28
N ASN A 66 -20.66 16.80 -0.08
CA ASN A 66 -20.16 17.84 -0.98
C ASN A 66 -19.62 19.09 -0.26
N ALA A 67 -19.28 19.00 1.03
CA ALA A 67 -18.74 20.12 1.79
C ALA A 67 -17.48 20.70 1.13
N ALA A 68 -17.31 22.02 1.23
CA ALA A 68 -16.14 22.70 0.69
C ALA A 68 -14.87 22.28 1.45
N ASP A 69 -13.73 22.36 0.78
CA ASP A 69 -12.44 21.97 1.39
C ASP A 69 -12.11 22.79 2.65
N PHE A 70 -12.53 24.05 2.71
CA PHE A 70 -12.38 24.86 3.92
C PHE A 70 -13.21 24.34 5.10
N GLU A 71 -14.46 23.92 4.86
CA GLU A 71 -15.33 23.36 5.90
C GLU A 71 -14.78 22.03 6.42
N LYS A 72 -14.29 21.19 5.50
CA LYS A 72 -13.56 19.95 5.81
C LYS A 72 -12.33 20.24 6.67
N LEU A 73 -11.54 21.26 6.34
CA LEU A 73 -10.38 21.68 7.13
C LEU A 73 -10.78 22.06 8.55
N ALA A 74 -11.81 22.90 8.72
CA ALA A 74 -12.26 23.33 10.04
C ALA A 74 -12.67 22.15 10.93
N VAL A 75 -13.43 21.19 10.38
CA VAL A 75 -13.82 19.96 11.09
C VAL A 75 -12.62 19.10 11.44
N LEU A 76 -11.66 18.95 10.52
CA LEU A 76 -10.44 18.20 10.77
C LEU A 76 -9.61 18.82 11.91
N LEU A 77 -9.43 20.14 11.90
CA LEU A 77 -8.68 20.86 12.93
C LEU A 77 -9.37 20.77 14.30
N ALA A 78 -10.70 20.75 14.34
CA ALA A 78 -11.45 20.50 15.57
C ALA A 78 -11.25 19.08 16.14
N ALA A 79 -11.06 18.10 15.26
CA ALA A 79 -10.79 16.71 15.66
C ALA A 79 -9.32 16.49 16.08
N LEU A 80 -8.39 17.34 15.63
CA LEU A 80 -6.95 17.11 15.75
C LEU A 80 -6.42 16.93 17.18
N PRO A 81 -6.91 17.63 18.23
CA PRO A 81 -6.49 17.37 19.61
C PRO A 81 -6.71 15.92 20.06
N ARG A 82 -7.72 15.24 19.50
CA ARG A 82 -8.01 13.82 19.77
C ARG A 82 -7.14 12.87 18.95
N LEU A 83 -6.53 13.38 17.89
CA LEU A 83 -5.55 12.68 17.07
C LEU A 83 -4.11 12.89 17.57
N GLY A 84 -3.92 13.65 18.65
CA GLY A 84 -2.62 13.83 19.29
C GLY A 84 -1.98 12.49 19.67
N GLY A 85 -0.71 12.30 19.29
CA GLY A 85 0.02 11.04 19.50
C GLY A 85 -0.32 9.92 18.50
N THR A 86 -1.28 10.12 17.61
CA THR A 86 -1.50 9.22 16.48
C THR A 86 -0.58 9.59 15.31
N PRO A 87 -0.17 8.61 14.48
CA PRO A 87 0.62 8.91 13.28
C PRO A 87 -0.05 9.95 12.37
N ILE A 88 -1.39 9.94 12.28
CA ILE A 88 -2.16 10.87 11.44
C ILE A 88 -2.06 12.29 11.96
N GLY A 89 -2.34 12.53 13.24
CA GLY A 89 -2.27 13.88 13.82
C GLY A 89 -0.86 14.47 13.69
N GLU A 90 0.15 13.64 13.91
CA GLU A 90 1.55 13.98 13.70
C GLU A 90 1.91 14.31 12.25
N GLY A 91 1.38 13.53 11.29
CA GLY A 91 1.56 13.77 9.87
C GLY A 91 0.97 15.11 9.43
N LEU A 92 -0.24 15.45 9.89
CA LEU A 92 -0.90 16.71 9.57
C LEU A 92 -0.11 17.93 10.06
N CYS A 93 0.42 17.88 11.28
CA CYS A 93 1.30 18.93 11.79
C CYS A 93 2.58 19.07 10.95
N ALA A 94 3.14 17.95 10.48
CA ALA A 94 4.33 17.97 9.63
C ALA A 94 4.05 18.56 8.23
N ASP A 95 2.88 18.26 7.64
CA ASP A 95 2.45 18.85 6.36
C ASP A 95 2.37 20.39 6.46
N LEU A 96 1.76 20.90 7.53
CA LEU A 96 1.68 22.35 7.77
C LEU A 96 3.06 22.98 7.92
N ALA A 97 3.94 22.37 8.72
CA ALA A 97 5.30 22.84 8.90
C ALA A 97 6.12 22.81 7.60
N ALA A 98 5.93 21.79 6.75
CA ALA A 98 6.59 21.66 5.45
C ALA A 98 6.16 22.74 4.44
N LEU A 99 4.94 23.29 4.61
CA LEU A 99 4.45 24.46 3.86
C LEU A 99 4.82 25.79 4.54
N GLY A 100 5.60 25.76 5.62
CA GLY A 100 6.02 26.96 6.36
C GLY A 100 4.96 27.51 7.32
N CYS A 101 3.81 26.86 7.46
CA CYS A 101 2.78 27.26 8.42
C CYS A 101 3.25 26.91 9.84
N ARG A 102 3.35 27.93 10.70
CA ARG A 102 3.80 27.79 12.10
C ARG A 102 2.65 27.90 13.10
N LEU A 103 1.43 28.07 12.62
CA LEU A 103 0.25 28.18 13.44
C LEU A 103 -0.10 26.84 14.09
N SER A 104 -0.58 26.90 15.32
CA SER A 104 -1.14 25.73 15.99
C SER A 104 -2.40 25.28 15.24
N PRO A 105 -2.52 23.99 14.88
CA PRO A 105 -3.66 23.48 14.11
C PRO A 105 -4.91 23.33 14.98
N THR A 106 -5.60 24.45 15.19
CA THR A 106 -6.84 24.55 15.98
C THR A 106 -7.98 25.15 15.14
N PRO A 107 -9.25 24.95 15.54
CA PRO A 107 -10.40 25.56 14.85
C PRO A 107 -10.29 27.07 14.70
N GLU A 108 -9.78 27.76 15.72
CA GLU A 108 -9.64 29.22 15.74
C GLU A 108 -8.65 29.72 14.68
N ASN A 109 -7.64 28.90 14.37
CA ASN A 109 -6.62 29.21 13.38
C ASN A 109 -6.99 28.72 11.96
N ALA A 110 -8.14 28.05 11.75
CA ALA A 110 -8.47 27.42 10.48
C ALA A 110 -8.42 28.40 9.29
N ALA A 111 -8.96 29.61 9.44
CA ALA A 111 -8.94 30.64 8.40
C ALA A 111 -7.51 31.12 8.09
N ALA A 112 -6.70 31.34 9.12
CA ALA A 112 -5.31 31.78 8.95
C ALA A 112 -4.45 30.68 8.32
N ILE A 113 -4.59 29.43 8.77
CA ILE A 113 -3.92 28.26 8.19
C ILE A 113 -4.30 28.10 6.72
N TRP A 114 -5.59 28.24 6.39
CA TRP A 114 -6.05 28.17 5.00
C TRP A 114 -5.39 29.24 4.13
N GLN A 115 -5.33 30.49 4.60
CA GLN A 115 -4.69 31.59 3.88
C GLN A 115 -3.18 31.41 3.75
N GLU A 116 -2.47 31.06 4.83
CA GLU A 116 -1.02 30.85 4.82
C GLU A 116 -0.62 29.71 3.89
N THR A 117 -1.34 28.57 3.96
CA THR A 117 -1.05 27.42 3.09
C THR A 117 -1.39 27.69 1.63
N ALA A 118 -2.48 28.42 1.34
CA ALA A 118 -2.80 28.84 -0.02
C ALA A 118 -1.77 29.84 -0.57
N ALA A 119 -1.30 30.79 0.23
CA ALA A 119 -0.25 31.73 -0.16
C ALA A 119 1.08 31.00 -0.43
N ALA A 120 1.48 30.08 0.44
CA ALA A 120 2.68 29.27 0.24
C ALA A 120 2.63 28.44 -1.06
N LEU A 121 1.47 27.86 -1.36
CA LEU A 121 1.23 27.13 -2.61
C LEU A 121 1.13 28.05 -3.84
N ALA A 122 0.78 29.32 -3.68
CA ALA A 122 0.81 30.30 -4.76
C ALA A 122 2.24 30.78 -5.07
N ASP A 123 3.04 31.04 -4.03
CA ASP A 123 4.42 31.52 -4.16
C ASP A 123 5.37 30.42 -4.68
N THR A 124 5.17 29.19 -4.20
CA THR A 124 5.86 28.00 -4.72
C THR A 124 4.81 27.00 -5.19
N PRO A 125 4.36 27.09 -6.45
CA PRO A 125 3.39 26.17 -7.02
C PRO A 125 3.87 24.73 -6.88
N LEU A 126 3.23 23.97 -5.98
CA LEU A 126 3.49 22.54 -5.80
C LEU A 126 2.37 21.76 -6.46
N SER A 127 2.72 21.02 -7.51
CA SER A 127 1.84 19.98 -8.04
C SER A 127 1.99 18.69 -7.22
N PRO A 128 1.01 17.77 -7.26
CA PRO A 128 1.16 16.44 -6.69
C PRO A 128 2.44 15.72 -7.15
N LYS A 129 2.84 15.91 -8.42
CA LYS A 129 4.10 15.39 -8.95
C LYS A 129 5.32 15.94 -8.21
N ASP A 130 5.34 17.23 -7.93
CA ASP A 130 6.46 17.87 -7.21
C ASP A 130 6.55 17.37 -5.77
N LEU A 131 5.40 17.19 -5.12
CA LEU A 131 5.34 16.63 -3.78
C LEU A 131 5.83 15.17 -3.73
N TYR A 132 5.41 14.33 -4.68
CA TYR A 132 5.91 12.96 -4.81
C TYR A 132 7.41 12.92 -5.08
N ALA A 133 7.93 13.80 -5.94
CA ALA A 133 9.37 13.89 -6.19
C ALA A 133 10.14 14.27 -4.92
N ARG A 134 9.68 15.29 -4.17
CA ARG A 134 10.28 15.73 -2.90
C ARG A 134 10.31 14.64 -1.83
N MET A 135 9.33 13.75 -1.84
CA MET A 135 9.24 12.63 -0.90
C MET A 135 10.02 11.39 -1.28
N GLY A 136 10.64 11.37 -2.46
CA GLY A 136 11.27 10.15 -2.93
C GLY A 136 10.28 9.07 -3.35
N VAL A 137 9.01 9.41 -3.67
CA VAL A 137 8.09 8.43 -4.28
C VAL A 137 8.68 7.95 -5.59
N ARG A 138 8.70 6.63 -5.77
CA ARG A 138 9.21 5.94 -6.96
C ARG A 138 8.21 4.95 -7.53
N VAL A 139 7.12 4.68 -6.82
CA VAL A 139 6.10 3.73 -7.25
C VAL A 139 4.74 4.38 -7.08
N LEU A 140 3.90 4.32 -8.10
CA LEU A 140 2.54 4.84 -8.06
C LEU A 140 1.55 3.74 -8.39
N ASP A 141 0.56 3.57 -7.51
CA ASP A 141 -0.57 2.68 -7.77
C ASP A 141 -1.37 3.20 -8.96
N VAL A 142 -1.57 2.35 -9.95
CA VAL A 142 -2.40 2.63 -11.11
C VAL A 142 -3.46 1.55 -11.26
N THR A 143 -4.67 2.00 -11.54
CA THR A 143 -5.84 1.18 -11.83
C THR A 143 -5.99 0.98 -13.34
N PRO A 144 -6.79 -0.01 -13.79
CA PRO A 144 -7.12 -0.16 -15.22
C PRO A 144 -7.69 1.13 -15.82
N THR A 145 -8.54 1.86 -15.08
CA THR A 145 -9.12 3.13 -15.52
C THR A 145 -8.05 4.20 -15.79
N GLU A 146 -7.06 4.35 -14.90
CA GLU A 146 -5.98 5.33 -15.07
C GLU A 146 -5.05 4.96 -16.21
N LEU A 147 -4.76 3.66 -16.38
CA LEU A 147 -3.98 3.16 -17.50
C LEU A 147 -4.68 3.38 -18.84
N ALA A 148 -6.00 3.18 -18.90
CA ALA A 148 -6.81 3.44 -20.11
C ALA A 148 -6.78 4.92 -20.51
N ARG A 149 -6.80 5.83 -19.53
CA ARG A 149 -6.71 7.28 -19.75
C ARG A 149 -5.33 7.76 -20.22
N GLY A 150 -4.32 6.89 -20.23
CA GLY A 150 -2.97 7.25 -20.67
C GLY A 150 -2.26 8.22 -19.72
N VAL A 151 -2.53 8.08 -18.42
CA VAL A 151 -1.92 8.90 -17.37
C VAL A 151 -0.39 8.95 -17.50
N ALA A 152 0.16 10.16 -17.52
CA ALA A 152 1.60 10.40 -17.52
C ALA A 152 2.13 10.34 -16.08
N LEU A 153 2.95 9.33 -15.78
CA LEU A 153 3.65 9.24 -14.50
C LEU A 153 4.88 10.17 -14.50
N PRO A 154 5.33 10.64 -13.31
CA PRO A 154 6.63 11.27 -13.19
C PRO A 154 7.73 10.34 -13.72
N GLN A 155 8.76 10.87 -14.38
CA GLN A 155 9.87 10.07 -14.94
C GLN A 155 10.60 9.22 -13.88
N SER A 156 10.59 9.67 -12.62
CA SER A 156 11.18 8.95 -11.49
C SER A 156 10.30 7.83 -10.93
N CYS A 157 9.10 7.61 -11.48
CA CYS A 157 8.13 6.67 -10.95
C CYS A 157 7.81 5.55 -11.93
N VAL A 158 7.64 4.34 -11.41
CA VAL A 158 7.09 3.20 -12.15
C VAL A 158 5.65 2.91 -11.71
N PRO A 159 4.79 2.38 -12.61
CA PRO A 159 3.45 1.97 -12.24
C PRO A 159 3.45 0.66 -11.43
N LEU A 160 2.57 0.58 -10.45
CA LEU A 160 2.16 -0.64 -9.77
C LEU A 160 0.68 -0.89 -10.11
N VAL A 161 0.36 -2.05 -10.66
CA VAL A 161 -1.02 -2.36 -11.05
C VAL A 161 -1.83 -2.73 -9.81
N SER A 162 -2.74 -1.87 -9.37
CA SER A 162 -3.53 -2.07 -8.15
C SER A 162 -4.93 -2.59 -8.50
N LEU A 163 -5.28 -3.76 -7.97
CA LEU A 163 -6.57 -4.43 -8.20
C LEU A 163 -7.22 -4.80 -6.84
N PRO A 164 -7.48 -3.82 -5.96
CA PRO A 164 -7.77 -4.09 -4.57
C PRO A 164 -9.10 -4.84 -4.35
N ALA A 165 -10.10 -4.64 -5.20
CA ALA A 165 -11.41 -5.27 -5.05
C ALA A 165 -11.62 -6.49 -5.97
N LEU A 166 -10.59 -6.90 -6.74
CA LEU A 166 -10.69 -8.05 -7.64
C LEU A 166 -10.98 -9.36 -6.89
N LEU A 167 -10.61 -9.43 -5.61
CA LEU A 167 -10.82 -10.60 -4.75
C LEU A 167 -11.92 -10.36 -3.71
N SER A 168 -12.81 -9.38 -3.95
CA SER A 168 -13.89 -9.01 -3.04
C SER A 168 -15.24 -9.29 -3.68
N ALA A 169 -15.45 -10.51 -4.19
CA ALA A 169 -16.59 -10.87 -5.05
C ALA A 169 -17.99 -10.64 -4.45
N HIS A 170 -18.07 -10.45 -3.13
CA HIS A 170 -19.31 -10.14 -2.41
C HIS A 170 -19.64 -8.64 -2.36
N THR A 171 -18.72 -7.78 -2.79
CA THR A 171 -18.85 -6.32 -2.73
C THR A 171 -19.21 -5.72 -4.10
N PRO A 172 -19.87 -4.54 -4.14
CA PRO A 172 -20.09 -3.80 -5.39
C PRO A 172 -18.78 -3.43 -6.11
N ASP A 173 -17.68 -3.24 -5.37
CA ASP A 173 -16.39 -2.80 -5.91
C ASP A 173 -15.75 -3.87 -6.82
N PHE A 174 -16.11 -5.15 -6.64
CA PHE A 174 -15.73 -6.21 -7.56
C PHE A 174 -16.26 -5.96 -8.97
N LEU A 175 -17.56 -5.64 -9.11
CA LEU A 175 -18.17 -5.36 -10.41
C LEU A 175 -17.63 -4.06 -11.03
N GLN A 176 -17.36 -3.05 -10.21
CA GLN A 176 -16.69 -1.83 -10.69
C GLN A 176 -15.29 -2.14 -11.24
N THR A 177 -14.54 -3.01 -10.56
CA THR A 177 -13.21 -3.47 -11.02
C THR A 177 -13.31 -4.23 -12.34
N LEU A 178 -14.27 -5.15 -12.47
CA LEU A 178 -14.51 -5.87 -13.74
C LEU A 178 -14.92 -4.93 -14.87
N THR A 179 -15.75 -3.93 -14.58
CA THR A 179 -16.16 -2.92 -15.57
C THR A 179 -14.96 -2.10 -16.05
N ALA A 180 -14.07 -1.69 -15.14
CA ALA A 180 -12.84 -1.00 -15.49
C ALA A 180 -11.88 -1.87 -16.32
N LEU A 181 -11.77 -3.17 -16.00
CA LEU A 181 -10.99 -4.13 -16.77
C LEU A 181 -11.56 -4.37 -18.17
N ALA A 182 -12.88 -4.50 -18.29
CA ALA A 182 -13.56 -4.65 -19.56
C ALA A 182 -13.34 -3.41 -20.46
N ALA A 183 -13.50 -2.21 -19.88
CA ALA A 183 -13.24 -0.96 -20.57
C ALA A 183 -11.77 -0.81 -21.01
N TYR A 184 -10.82 -1.24 -20.17
CA TYR A 184 -9.39 -1.21 -20.51
C TYR A 184 -9.04 -2.18 -21.65
N SER A 185 -9.51 -3.42 -21.54
CA SER A 185 -9.15 -4.51 -22.47
C SER A 185 -9.96 -4.47 -23.77
N GLY A 186 -11.08 -3.75 -23.79
CA GLY A 186 -12.04 -3.78 -24.90
C GLY A 186 -12.87 -5.06 -24.97
N ASN A 187 -12.76 -5.95 -23.98
CA ASN A 187 -13.41 -7.25 -23.95
C ASN A 187 -14.51 -7.29 -22.89
N GLU A 188 -15.68 -7.81 -23.25
CA GLU A 188 -16.73 -8.09 -22.27
C GLU A 188 -16.33 -9.27 -21.37
N ILE A 189 -16.48 -9.10 -20.05
CA ILE A 189 -16.09 -10.12 -19.06
C ILE A 189 -17.33 -10.88 -18.59
N THR A 190 -17.68 -11.96 -19.30
CA THR A 190 -18.83 -12.82 -18.99
C THR A 190 -18.44 -14.19 -18.42
N THR A 191 -17.15 -14.56 -18.50
CA THR A 191 -16.61 -15.85 -18.06
C THR A 191 -15.23 -15.68 -17.42
N LEU A 192 -14.76 -16.70 -16.70
CA LEU A 192 -13.39 -16.72 -16.16
C LEU A 192 -12.33 -16.65 -17.26
N ALA A 193 -12.59 -17.22 -18.45
CA ALA A 193 -11.69 -17.13 -19.59
C ALA A 193 -11.63 -15.70 -20.16
N ALA A 194 -12.77 -15.00 -20.19
CA ALA A 194 -12.80 -13.59 -20.59
C ALA A 194 -12.09 -12.69 -19.56
N LEU A 195 -12.23 -13.00 -18.25
CA LEU A 195 -11.47 -12.32 -17.20
C LEU A 195 -9.96 -12.54 -17.38
N GLU A 196 -9.54 -13.77 -17.66
CA GLU A 196 -8.13 -14.09 -17.93
C GLU A 196 -7.59 -13.26 -19.10
N ALA A 197 -8.29 -13.23 -20.23
CA ALA A 197 -7.88 -12.44 -21.39
C ALA A 197 -7.81 -10.93 -21.08
N ALA A 198 -8.76 -10.40 -20.29
CA ALA A 198 -8.74 -9.00 -19.87
C ALA A 198 -7.57 -8.68 -18.93
N LEU A 199 -7.26 -9.57 -17.98
CA LEU A 199 -6.11 -9.45 -17.10
C LEU A 199 -4.80 -9.52 -17.88
N GLU A 200 -4.69 -10.44 -18.84
CA GLU A 200 -3.51 -10.53 -19.69
C GLU A 200 -3.27 -9.25 -20.50
N ALA A 201 -4.31 -8.70 -21.13
CA ALA A 201 -4.23 -7.43 -21.84
C ALA A 201 -3.78 -6.28 -20.91
N LEU A 202 -4.30 -6.24 -19.67
CA LEU A 202 -3.85 -5.30 -18.65
C LEU A 202 -2.37 -5.43 -18.34
N LEU A 203 -1.89 -6.65 -18.07
CA LEU A 203 -0.48 -6.88 -17.72
C LEU A 203 0.44 -6.54 -18.88
N ILE A 204 0.11 -6.91 -20.12
CA ILE A 204 0.91 -6.56 -21.29
C ILE A 204 0.98 -5.02 -21.45
N GLY A 205 -0.17 -4.35 -21.39
CA GLY A 205 -0.23 -2.90 -21.57
C GLY A 205 0.40 -2.11 -20.43
N ALA A 206 0.31 -2.59 -19.18
CA ALA A 206 0.98 -2.00 -18.03
C ALA A 206 2.50 -2.24 -18.07
N ARG A 207 2.94 -3.42 -18.52
CA ARG A 207 4.37 -3.76 -18.66
C ARG A 207 5.08 -2.86 -19.65
N ALA A 208 4.40 -2.53 -20.75
CA ALA A 208 4.88 -1.57 -21.75
C ALA A 208 5.11 -0.16 -21.15
N ARG A 209 4.49 0.15 -20.01
CA ARG A 209 4.66 1.39 -19.24
C ARG A 209 5.63 1.24 -18.06
N GLY A 210 6.33 0.11 -17.96
CA GLY A 210 7.32 -0.14 -16.92
C GLY A 210 6.79 -0.87 -15.68
N ALA A 211 5.50 -1.23 -15.61
CA ALA A 211 4.99 -1.95 -14.44
C ALA A 211 5.63 -3.33 -14.28
N ARG A 212 5.90 -3.73 -13.04
CA ARG A 212 6.46 -5.05 -12.67
C ARG A 212 5.72 -5.73 -11.53
N VAL A 213 4.82 -5.03 -10.86
CA VAL A 213 4.12 -5.52 -9.67
C VAL A 213 2.63 -5.37 -9.84
N VAL A 214 1.88 -6.39 -9.42
CA VAL A 214 0.43 -6.34 -9.23
C VAL A 214 0.15 -6.40 -7.74
N ALA A 215 -0.63 -5.45 -7.23
CA ALA A 215 -1.09 -5.43 -5.84
C ALA A 215 -2.54 -5.89 -5.71
N LEU A 216 -2.77 -6.76 -4.73
CA LEU A 216 -4.06 -7.39 -4.44
C LEU A 216 -4.36 -7.27 -2.95
N SER A 217 -5.63 -7.10 -2.60
CA SER A 217 -6.09 -7.14 -1.21
C SER A 217 -6.62 -8.54 -0.88
N LEU A 218 -6.14 -9.13 0.21
CA LEU A 218 -6.68 -10.38 0.79
C LEU A 218 -7.50 -10.12 2.06
N CYS A 219 -7.91 -8.87 2.27
CA CYS A 219 -8.49 -8.40 3.54
C CYS A 219 -9.93 -8.87 3.77
N ASP A 220 -10.64 -9.22 2.71
CA ASP A 220 -12.05 -9.61 2.78
C ASP A 220 -12.23 -11.13 2.71
N THR A 221 -11.12 -11.86 2.88
CA THR A 221 -11.04 -13.31 2.70
C THR A 221 -10.40 -13.94 3.93
N ALA A 222 -11.17 -14.71 4.68
CA ALA A 222 -10.70 -15.33 5.92
C ALA A 222 -10.20 -16.77 5.74
N SER A 223 -10.42 -17.38 4.56
CA SER A 223 -10.15 -18.80 4.33
C SER A 223 -9.75 -19.10 2.89
N PHE A 224 -9.03 -20.21 2.73
CA PHE A 224 -8.73 -20.82 1.45
C PHE A 224 -9.64 -22.03 1.22
N CYS A 225 -10.24 -22.10 0.04
CA CYS A 225 -10.91 -23.28 -0.47
C CYS A 225 -10.22 -23.71 -1.76
N ARG A 226 -9.78 -24.97 -1.83
CA ARG A 226 -9.15 -25.49 -3.05
C ARG A 226 -10.18 -25.46 -4.17
N PRO A 227 -9.90 -24.78 -5.29
CA PRO A 227 -10.95 -24.56 -6.26
C PRO A 227 -11.20 -25.78 -7.13
N ASP A 228 -12.48 -26.03 -7.34
CA ASP A 228 -13.02 -26.82 -8.44
C ASP A 228 -13.41 -25.86 -9.57
N PRO A 229 -12.84 -26.00 -10.79
CA PRO A 229 -13.09 -25.07 -11.89
C PRO A 229 -14.57 -24.86 -12.24
N TYR A 230 -15.40 -25.91 -12.09
CA TYR A 230 -16.83 -25.82 -12.35
C TYR A 230 -17.54 -24.92 -11.32
N HIS A 231 -17.36 -25.19 -10.03
CA HIS A 231 -17.95 -24.35 -8.98
C HIS A 231 -17.40 -22.92 -8.99
N ALA A 232 -16.15 -22.71 -9.45
CA ALA A 232 -15.58 -21.37 -9.58
C ALA A 232 -16.29 -20.55 -10.66
N ALA A 233 -16.63 -21.19 -11.79
CA ALA A 233 -17.36 -20.55 -12.86
C ALA A 233 -18.79 -20.17 -12.44
N GLU A 234 -19.48 -21.03 -11.67
CA GLU A 234 -20.81 -20.73 -11.13
C GLU A 234 -20.77 -19.61 -10.08
N ALA A 235 -19.78 -19.61 -9.19
CA ALA A 235 -19.57 -18.53 -8.24
C ALA A 235 -19.27 -17.19 -8.96
N PHE A 236 -18.45 -17.24 -10.02
CA PHE A 236 -18.16 -16.06 -10.84
C PHE A 236 -19.42 -15.52 -11.53
N LYS A 237 -20.25 -16.38 -12.11
CA LYS A 237 -21.53 -16.00 -12.72
C LYS A 237 -22.48 -15.38 -11.70
N THR A 238 -22.56 -15.95 -10.50
CA THR A 238 -23.36 -15.39 -9.40
C THR A 238 -22.87 -14.00 -8.99
N ALA A 239 -21.55 -13.78 -8.96
CA ALA A 239 -20.98 -12.46 -8.72
C ALA A 239 -21.34 -11.47 -9.84
N LEU A 240 -21.21 -11.86 -11.11
CA LEU A 240 -21.56 -11.05 -12.30
C LEU A 240 -23.03 -10.59 -12.30
N ASP A 241 -23.95 -11.43 -11.84
CA ASP A 241 -25.37 -11.13 -11.72
C ASP A 241 -25.71 -10.02 -10.69
N GLY A 242 -24.71 -9.41 -10.03
CA GLY A 242 -24.93 -8.49 -8.90
C GLY A 242 -25.35 -9.19 -7.62
N LYS A 243 -25.29 -10.52 -7.58
CA LYS A 243 -25.70 -11.37 -6.46
C LYS A 243 -24.51 -11.85 -5.63
N GLY A 244 -23.36 -11.18 -5.73
CA GLY A 244 -22.15 -11.50 -4.96
C GLY A 244 -22.39 -11.61 -3.45
N HIS A 245 -23.27 -10.77 -2.89
CA HIS A 245 -23.69 -10.81 -1.47
C HIS A 245 -24.38 -12.13 -1.06
N ARG A 246 -24.78 -12.97 -2.03
CA ARG A 246 -25.38 -14.28 -1.80
C ARG A 246 -24.38 -15.43 -1.85
N LEU A 247 -23.14 -15.17 -2.26
CA LEU A 247 -22.10 -16.18 -2.26
C LEU A 247 -21.84 -16.63 -0.82
N ARG A 248 -21.80 -17.95 -0.62
CA ARG A 248 -21.31 -18.53 0.63
C ARG A 248 -19.82 -18.26 0.78
N THR A 249 -19.32 -18.32 2.01
CA THR A 249 -17.91 -18.05 2.31
C THR A 249 -16.95 -18.98 1.56
N ASP A 250 -17.32 -20.25 1.41
CA ASP A 250 -16.58 -21.27 0.65
C ASP A 250 -16.59 -20.99 -0.86
N GLU A 251 -17.72 -20.58 -1.42
CA GLU A 251 -17.84 -20.18 -2.84
C GLU A 251 -17.00 -18.95 -3.16
N ALA A 252 -17.01 -17.95 -2.28
CA ALA A 252 -16.16 -16.77 -2.42
C ALA A 252 -14.68 -17.16 -2.33
N ALA A 253 -14.28 -17.93 -1.31
CA ALA A 253 -12.89 -18.41 -1.16
C ALA A 253 -12.41 -19.22 -2.37
N LEU A 254 -13.28 -20.05 -2.94
CA LEU A 254 -13.03 -20.84 -4.13
C LEU A 254 -12.81 -19.95 -5.36
N LEU A 255 -13.68 -18.96 -5.59
CA LEU A 255 -13.53 -18.00 -6.68
C LEU A 255 -12.22 -17.20 -6.52
N HIS A 256 -11.89 -16.75 -5.32
CA HIS A 256 -10.67 -15.99 -5.05
C HIS A 256 -9.41 -16.81 -5.34
N ALA A 257 -9.35 -18.07 -4.90
CA ALA A 257 -8.23 -18.97 -5.19
C ALA A 257 -8.08 -19.20 -6.71
N GLN A 258 -9.19 -19.34 -7.43
CA GLN A 258 -9.17 -19.51 -8.88
C GLN A 258 -8.70 -18.25 -9.61
N ILE A 259 -9.15 -17.05 -9.20
CA ILE A 259 -8.68 -15.77 -9.77
C ILE A 259 -7.19 -15.58 -9.50
N LEU A 260 -6.73 -15.85 -8.27
CA LEU A 260 -5.30 -15.77 -7.91
C LEU A 260 -4.45 -16.73 -8.73
N ARG A 261 -4.92 -17.95 -9.01
CA ARG A 261 -4.21 -18.89 -9.88
C ARG A 261 -4.09 -18.35 -11.31
N ILE A 262 -5.19 -17.86 -11.89
CA ILE A 262 -5.18 -17.27 -13.23
C ILE A 262 -4.16 -16.13 -13.28
N LEU A 263 -4.28 -15.18 -12.38
CA LEU A 263 -3.42 -14.01 -12.32
C LEU A 263 -1.96 -14.38 -12.02
N GLY A 264 -1.72 -15.39 -11.20
CA GLY A 264 -0.37 -15.85 -10.83
C GLY A 264 0.37 -16.49 -12.00
N ARG A 265 -0.33 -17.31 -12.79
CA ARG A 265 0.22 -17.86 -14.04
C ARG A 265 0.52 -16.75 -15.05
N LEU A 266 -0.41 -15.81 -15.25
CA LEU A 266 -0.19 -14.66 -16.12
C LEU A 266 0.98 -13.80 -15.61
N ALA A 267 1.07 -13.59 -14.31
CA ALA A 267 2.16 -12.82 -13.71
C ALA A 267 3.52 -13.48 -13.99
N LEU A 268 3.65 -14.80 -13.79
CA LEU A 268 4.86 -15.54 -14.14
C LEU A 268 5.19 -15.44 -15.64
N ALA A 269 4.21 -15.65 -16.51
CA ALA A 269 4.40 -15.58 -17.96
C ALA A 269 4.89 -14.21 -18.43
N HIS A 270 4.44 -13.14 -17.76
CA HIS A 270 4.78 -11.76 -18.10
C HIS A 270 5.81 -11.14 -17.16
N GLY A 271 6.52 -11.93 -16.34
CA GLY A 271 7.59 -11.48 -15.45
C GLY A 271 7.15 -10.41 -14.44
N TYR A 272 5.98 -10.59 -13.84
CA TYR A 272 5.42 -9.79 -12.77
C TYR A 272 5.65 -10.44 -11.40
N ARG A 273 5.54 -9.61 -10.36
CA ARG A 273 5.58 -9.99 -8.96
C ARG A 273 4.27 -9.63 -8.25
N PHE A 274 3.95 -10.31 -7.16
CA PHE A 274 2.76 -10.05 -6.36
C PHE A 274 3.05 -9.24 -5.11
N LEU A 275 2.27 -8.18 -4.88
CA LEU A 275 2.17 -7.54 -3.58
C LEU A 275 0.81 -7.89 -2.97
N LEU A 276 0.79 -8.79 -1.98
CA LEU A 276 -0.44 -9.21 -1.32
C LEU A 276 -0.64 -8.40 -0.03
N GLU A 277 -1.65 -7.52 -0.02
CA GLU A 277 -2.04 -6.74 1.15
C GLU A 277 -2.90 -7.61 2.07
N LEU A 278 -2.36 -7.97 3.23
CA LEU A 278 -3.00 -8.83 4.23
C LEU A 278 -3.73 -8.04 5.33
N SER A 279 -3.58 -6.72 5.33
CA SER A 279 -4.07 -5.85 6.38
C SER A 279 -5.30 -5.09 5.93
N PRO A 280 -6.42 -5.21 6.66
CA PRO A 280 -7.65 -4.56 6.25
C PRO A 280 -7.43 -3.06 6.07
N LYS A 281 -7.93 -2.55 4.94
CA LYS A 281 -7.93 -1.10 4.64
C LYS A 281 -8.79 -0.33 5.65
N THR A 282 -9.58 -1.04 6.46
CA THR A 282 -10.49 -0.46 7.44
C THR A 282 -10.41 -1.13 8.83
N ASP A 283 -10.50 -0.35 9.92
CA ASP A 283 -10.65 -0.84 11.33
C ASP A 283 -11.80 -1.83 11.61
N THR A 284 -12.53 -2.27 10.59
CA THR A 284 -13.45 -3.39 10.75
C THR A 284 -12.62 -4.65 10.93
N VAL A 285 -12.90 -5.37 12.02
CA VAL A 285 -12.34 -6.66 12.41
C VAL A 285 -12.74 -7.73 11.38
N SER A 286 -12.37 -7.59 10.11
CA SER A 286 -12.32 -8.76 9.24
C SER A 286 -11.18 -9.62 9.77
N ALA A 287 -11.48 -10.88 10.04
CA ALA A 287 -10.48 -11.82 10.51
C ALA A 287 -9.39 -11.91 9.45
N PRO A 288 -8.14 -11.52 9.75
CA PRO A 288 -7.08 -11.56 8.77
C PRO A 288 -6.88 -13.00 8.28
N PHE A 289 -6.34 -13.15 7.07
CA PHE A 289 -5.93 -14.44 6.56
C PHE A 289 -5.00 -15.11 7.59
N SER A 290 -5.43 -16.23 8.18
CA SER A 290 -4.60 -16.90 9.17
C SER A 290 -3.36 -17.49 8.48
N PRO A 291 -2.19 -17.58 9.17
CA PRO A 291 -0.99 -18.15 8.56
C PRO A 291 -1.18 -19.55 7.96
N PRO A 292 -1.94 -20.49 8.58
CA PRO A 292 -2.22 -21.79 7.96
C PRO A 292 -3.03 -21.70 6.67
N GLU A 293 -4.04 -20.83 6.62
CA GLU A 293 -4.84 -20.63 5.41
C GLU A 293 -4.01 -19.99 4.29
N LEU A 294 -3.15 -19.02 4.64
CA LEU A 294 -2.23 -18.40 3.70
C LEU A 294 -1.22 -19.45 3.17
N GLN A 295 -0.71 -20.32 4.02
CA GLN A 295 0.13 -21.44 3.60
C GLN A 295 -0.57 -22.33 2.57
N LYS A 296 -1.82 -22.72 2.83
CA LYS A 296 -2.61 -23.56 1.90
C LYS A 296 -2.79 -22.87 0.55
N LEU A 297 -3.11 -21.58 0.55
CA LEU A 297 -3.24 -20.78 -0.67
C LEU A 297 -1.91 -20.73 -1.45
N LEU A 298 -0.80 -20.40 -0.78
CA LEU A 298 0.51 -20.30 -1.43
C LEU A 298 0.99 -21.67 -1.94
N SER A 299 0.79 -22.75 -1.18
CA SER A 299 1.05 -24.13 -1.63
C SER A 299 0.21 -24.52 -2.83
N TYR A 300 -1.05 -24.11 -2.87
CA TYR A 300 -1.90 -24.33 -4.04
C TYR A 300 -1.38 -23.57 -5.27
N LEU A 301 -1.02 -22.29 -5.13
CA LEU A 301 -0.41 -21.54 -6.23
C LEU A 301 0.90 -22.18 -6.70
N GLU A 302 1.72 -22.68 -5.76
CA GLU A 302 2.97 -23.36 -6.08
C GLU A 302 2.76 -24.66 -6.84
N GLU A 303 1.86 -25.52 -6.37
CA GLU A 303 1.49 -26.80 -7.01
C GLU A 303 1.10 -26.60 -8.48
N TRP A 304 0.42 -25.49 -8.77
CA TRP A 304 -0.05 -25.14 -10.11
C TRP A 304 0.92 -24.24 -10.89
N GLN A 305 2.17 -24.06 -10.42
CA GLN A 305 3.18 -23.20 -11.04
C GLN A 305 2.64 -21.78 -11.31
N ALA A 306 1.89 -21.26 -10.34
CA ALA A 306 1.20 -19.98 -10.38
C ALA A 306 1.63 -19.06 -9.22
N LEU A 307 2.71 -19.37 -8.50
CA LEU A 307 3.26 -18.53 -7.43
C LEU A 307 4.45 -17.69 -7.97
N PRO A 308 4.22 -16.43 -8.40
CA PRO A 308 5.31 -15.51 -8.73
C PRO A 308 6.10 -15.10 -7.47
N PRO A 309 7.26 -14.44 -7.63
CA PRO A 309 7.88 -13.72 -6.52
C PRO A 309 6.84 -12.82 -5.84
N THR A 310 6.70 -12.94 -4.53
CA THR A 310 5.58 -12.39 -3.79
C THR A 310 6.07 -11.65 -2.55
N CYS A 311 5.65 -10.40 -2.37
CA CYS A 311 5.76 -9.68 -1.12
C CYS A 311 4.43 -9.71 -0.37
N LEU A 312 4.45 -10.20 0.86
CA LEU A 312 3.32 -10.18 1.78
C LEU A 312 3.38 -8.87 2.60
N SER A 313 2.46 -7.94 2.33
CA SER A 313 2.37 -6.65 3.01
C SER A 313 1.48 -6.76 4.24
N LEU A 314 2.06 -6.57 5.41
CA LEU A 314 1.46 -6.87 6.71
C LEU A 314 1.50 -5.68 7.66
N ALA A 315 0.43 -5.56 8.45
CA ALA A 315 0.35 -4.61 9.54
C ALA A 315 1.25 -5.09 10.67
N PRO A 316 1.94 -4.19 11.37
CA PRO A 316 2.81 -4.53 12.49
C PRO A 316 2.23 -5.46 13.56
N ALA A 317 0.92 -5.37 13.82
CA ALA A 317 0.25 -6.21 14.81
C ALA A 317 0.11 -7.68 14.36
N GLN A 318 0.25 -7.97 13.06
CA GLN A 318 0.00 -9.29 12.46
C GLN A 318 1.26 -10.17 12.38
N TYR A 319 2.43 -9.69 12.84
CA TYR A 319 3.71 -10.43 12.85
C TYR A 319 3.79 -11.51 13.95
N GLU A 320 2.78 -12.37 14.03
CA GLU A 320 2.80 -13.55 14.89
C GLU A 320 3.66 -14.66 14.28
N GLY A 321 4.25 -15.52 15.12
CA GLY A 321 5.30 -16.49 14.75
C GLY A 321 4.96 -17.47 13.61
N GLY A 322 3.69 -17.61 13.22
CA GLY A 322 3.31 -18.43 12.07
C GLY A 322 3.82 -17.90 10.72
N LEU A 323 4.06 -16.59 10.59
CA LEU A 323 4.49 -15.99 9.32
C LEU A 323 5.98 -16.18 9.02
N SER A 324 6.85 -16.22 10.03
CA SER A 324 8.29 -16.45 9.81
C SER A 324 8.55 -17.83 9.21
N ALA A 325 7.77 -18.84 9.59
CA ALA A 325 7.85 -20.19 9.02
C ALA A 325 7.55 -20.23 7.51
N LEU A 326 6.67 -19.35 7.01
CA LEU A 326 6.32 -19.30 5.58
C LEU A 326 7.50 -18.87 4.70
N LEU A 327 8.40 -18.04 5.21
CA LEU A 327 9.51 -17.51 4.40
C LEU A 327 10.46 -18.59 3.89
N GLY A 328 10.61 -19.69 4.64
CA GLY A 328 11.47 -20.80 4.24
C GLY A 328 10.78 -21.82 3.35
N ALA A 329 9.45 -21.76 3.22
CA ALA A 329 8.67 -22.83 2.61
C ALA A 329 8.64 -22.80 1.08
N PHE A 330 8.96 -21.66 0.46
CA PHE A 330 8.80 -21.43 -0.98
C PHE A 330 10.09 -20.88 -1.63
N PRO A 331 11.16 -21.70 -1.74
CA PRO A 331 12.37 -21.28 -2.45
C PRO A 331 12.12 -21.15 -3.96
N ASP A 332 12.96 -20.34 -4.62
CA ASP A 332 13.12 -20.32 -6.07
C ASP A 332 14.14 -21.38 -6.51
N GLN A 333 14.48 -21.38 -7.80
CA GLN A 333 15.48 -22.30 -8.36
C GLN A 333 16.91 -22.07 -7.84
N THR A 334 17.19 -20.88 -7.29
CA THR A 334 18.50 -20.53 -6.72
C THR A 334 18.61 -20.89 -5.23
N GLY A 335 17.51 -21.36 -4.63
CA GLY A 335 17.40 -21.63 -3.19
C GLY A 335 17.12 -20.38 -2.35
N THR A 336 16.93 -19.23 -2.98
CA THR A 336 16.48 -18.00 -2.30
C THR A 336 14.97 -18.02 -2.15
N SER A 337 14.42 -17.36 -1.12
CA SER A 337 12.96 -17.36 -0.95
C SER A 337 12.28 -16.50 -2.01
N ARG A 338 11.20 -17.00 -2.62
CA ARG A 338 10.31 -16.17 -3.44
C ARG A 338 9.45 -15.23 -2.63
N LEU A 339 9.41 -15.42 -1.31
CA LEU A 339 8.60 -14.61 -0.41
C LEU A 339 9.43 -13.53 0.27
N LEU A 340 8.95 -12.31 0.12
CA LEU A 340 9.38 -11.15 0.89
C LEU A 340 8.27 -10.73 1.86
N PHE A 341 8.65 -10.04 2.93
CA PHE A 341 7.71 -9.33 3.78
C PHE A 341 7.85 -7.83 3.64
N GLY A 342 6.71 -7.17 3.61
CA GLY A 342 6.58 -5.72 3.60
C GLY A 342 5.82 -5.24 4.82
N ILE A 343 6.27 -4.14 5.41
CA ILE A 343 5.58 -3.50 6.52
C ILE A 343 4.61 -2.47 5.97
N ALA A 344 3.32 -2.76 6.13
CA ALA A 344 2.26 -1.79 5.89
C ALA A 344 2.37 -0.69 6.96
N GLY A 345 2.86 0.48 6.56
CA GLY A 345 3.13 1.60 7.45
C GLY A 345 1.90 2.43 7.80
N GLN A 346 0.76 2.18 7.14
CA GLN A 346 -0.45 2.96 7.33
C GLN A 346 -0.96 2.80 8.77
N GLY A 347 -0.94 3.90 9.53
CA GLY A 347 -1.41 3.93 10.92
C GLY A 347 -0.48 3.26 11.95
N ALA A 348 0.69 2.79 11.53
CA ALA A 348 1.66 2.16 12.43
C ALA A 348 2.29 3.19 13.38
N THR A 349 2.29 2.90 14.68
CA THR A 349 3.04 3.69 15.67
C THR A 349 4.53 3.35 15.63
N ALA A 350 5.37 4.17 16.29
CA ALA A 350 6.79 3.83 16.44
C ALA A 350 6.99 2.49 17.18
N ALA A 351 6.16 2.20 18.18
CA ALA A 351 6.22 0.95 18.94
C ALA A 351 5.86 -0.27 18.05
N ASP A 352 4.91 -0.10 17.15
CA ASP A 352 4.50 -1.10 16.18
C ASP A 352 5.62 -1.43 15.19
N LEU A 353 6.21 -0.39 14.58
CA LEU A 353 7.35 -0.56 13.65
C LEU A 353 8.55 -1.21 14.35
N GLY A 354 8.88 -0.76 15.57
CA GLY A 354 9.95 -1.35 16.37
C GLY A 354 9.71 -2.83 16.70
N ARG A 355 8.45 -3.21 16.96
CA ARG A 355 8.08 -4.62 17.16
C ARG A 355 8.27 -5.45 15.89
N ALA A 356 7.87 -4.91 14.73
CA ALA A 356 8.03 -5.59 13.43
C ALA A 356 9.50 -5.81 13.07
N VAL A 357 10.34 -4.77 13.19
CA VAL A 357 11.79 -4.86 12.95
C VAL A 357 12.42 -5.92 13.86
N ARG A 358 12.15 -5.85 15.18
CA ARG A 358 12.62 -6.83 16.16
C ARG A 358 12.25 -8.25 15.79
N PHE A 359 11.00 -8.46 15.39
CA PHE A 359 10.53 -9.78 14.99
C PHE A 359 11.34 -10.31 13.81
N PHE A 360 11.55 -9.50 12.75
CA PHE A 360 12.32 -9.93 11.59
C PHE A 360 13.79 -10.18 11.90
N ALA A 361 14.43 -9.30 12.67
CA ALA A 361 15.82 -9.45 13.07
C ALA A 361 16.02 -10.75 13.86
N ARG A 362 15.19 -11.00 14.89
CA ARG A 362 15.33 -12.16 15.78
C ARG A 362 14.97 -13.50 15.14
N ASN A 363 14.17 -13.50 14.09
CA ASN A 363 13.80 -14.72 13.36
C ASN A 363 14.69 -14.97 12.12
N GLY A 364 15.78 -14.21 11.94
CA GLY A 364 16.67 -14.34 10.78
C GLY A 364 15.99 -13.98 9.45
N ALA A 365 14.91 -13.20 9.52
CA ALA A 365 14.04 -12.85 8.40
C ALA A 365 14.27 -11.42 7.89
N LEU A 366 15.18 -10.66 8.50
CA LEU A 366 15.50 -9.30 8.09
C LEU A 366 15.98 -9.24 6.63
N THR A 367 16.73 -10.26 6.20
CA THR A 367 17.20 -10.39 4.81
C THR A 367 16.09 -10.57 3.77
N ARG A 368 14.86 -10.84 4.23
CA ARG A 368 13.64 -10.99 3.42
C ARG A 368 12.64 -9.86 3.66
N CYS A 369 13.02 -8.85 4.45
CA CYS A 369 12.23 -7.65 4.67
C CYS A 369 12.51 -6.64 3.56
N MET A 370 11.45 -6.21 2.88
CA MET A 370 11.46 -5.19 1.82
C MET A 370 11.28 -3.76 2.39
N GLY A 371 11.13 -3.63 3.71
CA GLY A 371 10.87 -2.35 4.36
C GLY A 371 9.40 -1.93 4.28
N LEU A 372 9.15 -0.63 4.18
CA LEU A 372 7.79 -0.07 4.14
C LEU A 372 7.15 -0.26 2.76
N THR A 373 5.93 -0.81 2.73
CA THR A 373 5.20 -1.12 1.50
C THR A 373 3.92 -0.31 1.29
N ASP A 374 3.54 0.50 2.29
CA ASP A 374 2.32 1.30 2.21
C ASP A 374 2.42 2.58 3.04
N ALA A 375 2.44 3.73 2.37
CA ALA A 375 2.28 5.05 2.98
C ALA A 375 1.48 5.97 2.04
N ARG A 376 0.15 5.97 2.22
CA ARG A 376 -0.80 6.60 1.29
C ARG A 376 -0.98 8.11 1.44
N THR A 377 -0.28 8.76 2.39
CA THR A 377 -0.29 10.22 2.52
C THR A 377 1.12 10.78 2.68
N LEU A 378 1.27 12.03 2.25
CA LEU A 378 2.53 12.75 2.10
C LEU A 378 3.41 12.67 3.37
N CYS A 379 2.91 13.19 4.50
CA CYS A 379 3.71 13.25 5.72
C CYS A 379 3.67 12.00 6.60
N LEU A 380 2.66 11.13 6.46
CA LEU A 380 2.71 9.81 7.10
C LEU A 380 3.93 9.04 6.58
N GLN A 381 4.23 9.14 5.28
CA GLN A 381 5.36 8.46 4.67
C GLN A 381 6.69 8.85 5.31
N ASN A 382 7.03 10.14 5.35
CA ASN A 382 8.32 10.59 5.88
C ASN A 382 8.50 10.27 7.38
N ARG A 383 7.45 10.40 8.19
CA ARG A 383 7.55 10.07 9.62
C ARG A 383 7.61 8.58 9.87
N THR A 384 6.79 7.78 9.18
CA THR A 384 6.83 6.33 9.29
C THR A 384 8.17 5.80 8.79
N ALA A 385 8.71 6.34 7.69
CA ALA A 385 10.05 6.09 7.18
C ALA A 385 11.14 6.36 8.21
N ALA A 386 11.11 7.53 8.84
CA ALA A 386 12.05 7.91 9.90
C ALA A 386 11.98 6.99 11.11
N ARG A 387 10.78 6.67 11.58
CA ARG A 387 10.56 5.74 12.71
C ARG A 387 11.05 4.32 12.39
N PHE A 388 10.78 3.86 11.17
CA PHE A 388 11.23 2.56 10.70
C PHE A 388 12.77 2.50 10.62
N ALA A 389 13.39 3.53 10.04
CA ALA A 389 14.85 3.66 9.98
C ALA A 389 15.49 3.72 11.38
N ALA A 390 14.91 4.47 12.31
CA ALA A 390 15.39 4.51 13.70
C ALA A 390 15.29 3.13 14.38
N ALA A 391 14.14 2.47 14.28
CA ALA A 391 13.96 1.11 14.81
C ALA A 391 14.92 0.09 14.19
N LEU A 392 15.19 0.23 12.88
CA LEU A 392 16.15 -0.60 12.17
C LEU A 392 17.58 -0.35 12.65
N GLY A 393 17.95 0.92 12.86
CA GLY A 393 19.25 1.31 13.42
C GLY A 393 19.49 0.75 14.82
N GLU A 394 18.48 0.79 15.69
CA GLU A 394 18.55 0.20 17.04
C GLU A 394 18.80 -1.32 17.02
N GLU A 395 18.19 -2.05 16.09
CA GLU A 395 18.42 -3.51 16.01
C GLU A 395 19.72 -3.85 15.29
N LEU A 396 20.13 -3.05 14.31
CA LEU A 396 21.36 -3.27 13.56
C LEU A 396 22.62 -2.85 14.34
N SER A 397 22.50 -1.95 15.32
CA SER A 397 23.63 -1.61 16.22
C SER A 397 24.05 -2.76 17.13
N LEU A 398 23.23 -3.81 17.23
CA LEU A 398 23.55 -5.03 17.97
C LEU A 398 24.56 -5.93 17.23
N PHE A 399 24.86 -5.65 15.95
CA PHE A 399 25.87 -6.37 15.19
C PHE A 399 27.25 -5.72 15.38
N ASP A 400 28.28 -6.53 15.62
CA ASP A 400 29.66 -6.04 15.80
C ASP A 400 30.28 -5.49 14.49
N ASP A 401 29.75 -5.89 13.33
CA ASP A 401 30.22 -5.48 12.00
C ASP A 401 29.38 -4.33 11.46
N ALA A 402 29.95 -3.13 11.49
CA ALA A 402 29.30 -1.90 11.02
C ALA A 402 29.08 -1.88 9.51
N ASP A 403 29.96 -2.51 8.72
CA ASP A 403 29.83 -2.56 7.25
C ASP A 403 28.67 -3.49 6.87
N PHE A 404 28.54 -4.62 7.56
CA PHE A 404 27.38 -5.50 7.43
C PHE A 404 26.08 -4.78 7.82
N ALA A 405 26.04 -4.11 8.98
CA ALA A 405 24.88 -3.38 9.45
C ALA A 405 24.44 -2.32 8.45
N GLU A 406 25.37 -1.54 7.90
CA GLU A 406 25.06 -0.54 6.88
C GLU A 406 24.53 -1.17 5.58
N ALA A 407 25.16 -2.25 5.11
CA ALA A 407 24.75 -2.95 3.91
C ALA A 407 23.32 -3.52 4.05
N GLU A 408 23.01 -4.12 5.20
CA GLU A 408 21.69 -4.66 5.48
C GLU A 408 20.64 -3.55 5.62
N ALA A 409 20.98 -2.43 6.28
CA ALA A 409 20.09 -1.26 6.34
C ALA A 409 19.75 -0.75 4.95
N ARG A 410 20.75 -0.60 4.07
CA ARG A 410 20.56 -0.20 2.68
C ARG A 410 19.73 -1.21 1.89
N ALA A 411 19.89 -2.50 2.18
CA ALA A 411 19.11 -3.54 1.52
C ALA A 411 17.62 -3.47 1.90
N VAL A 412 17.32 -3.34 3.20
CA VAL A 412 15.95 -3.24 3.74
C VAL A 412 15.27 -1.94 3.31
N LEU A 413 15.96 -0.80 3.38
CA LEU A 413 15.35 0.50 3.11
C LEU A 413 15.18 0.81 1.62
N PHE A 414 16.03 0.23 0.77
CA PHE A 414 16.10 0.60 -0.64
C PHE A 414 16.23 -0.59 -1.59
N LEU A 415 17.33 -1.35 -1.53
CA LEU A 415 17.71 -2.22 -2.65
C LEU A 415 16.68 -3.31 -2.94
N ARG A 416 16.08 -3.92 -1.91
CA ARG A 416 15.07 -4.97 -2.09
C ARG A 416 13.79 -4.45 -2.69
N ALA A 417 13.31 -3.30 -2.21
CA ALA A 417 12.15 -2.64 -2.80
C ALA A 417 12.46 -2.21 -4.24
N ALA A 418 13.66 -1.67 -4.49
CA ALA A 418 14.06 -1.26 -5.83
C ALA A 418 14.09 -2.44 -6.82
N ASP A 419 14.68 -3.57 -6.46
CA ASP A 419 14.65 -4.79 -7.28
C ASP A 419 13.20 -5.30 -7.48
N PHE A 420 12.44 -5.39 -6.39
CA PHE A 420 11.06 -5.90 -6.42
C PHE A 420 10.15 -5.07 -7.33
N TYR A 421 10.27 -3.74 -7.30
CA TYR A 421 9.51 -2.85 -8.17
C TYR A 421 10.15 -2.67 -9.56
N GLY A 422 11.36 -3.17 -9.79
CA GLY A 422 12.08 -3.04 -11.07
C GLY A 422 12.57 -1.63 -11.34
N LEU A 423 13.06 -0.95 -10.29
CA LEU A 423 13.65 0.38 -10.33
C LEU A 423 15.16 0.36 -10.68
N THR A 424 15.78 -0.81 -10.69
CA THR A 424 17.22 -1.02 -10.96
C THR A 424 17.50 -1.47 -12.38
#